data_AF-A0A0P7WB06-F1
#
_entry.id   AF-A0A0P7WB06-F1
#
_cell.length_a   1.000
_cell.length_b   1.000
_cell.length_c   1.000
_cell.angle_alpha   90.00
_cell.angle_beta   90.00
_cell.angle_gamma   90.00
#
_symmetry.space_group_name_H-M   'P 1'
#
loop_
_entity.id
_entity.type
_entity.pdbx_description
1 polymer ?
#
loop_
_entity_poly.entity_id
_entity_poly.type
_entity_poly.pdbx_seq_one_letter_code
_entity_poly.pdbx_strand_id
1 'polypeptide(L)' 'MSAPLDWAGLMRAGLRGLGLTPAQFWALTPAELMLMLGMGAADAPMGRDRLAQLAAAYPDEGAKDGTD' A
#
# COMPACT_ATOMS: atom_id res chain seq x y z
N MET A 1 -5.40 8.14 -13.73
CA MET A 1 -6.37 8.13 -12.60
C MET A 1 -5.99 6.97 -11.70
N SER A 2 -5.48 7.22 -10.50
CA SER A 2 -5.17 6.15 -9.54
C SER A 2 -6.48 5.75 -8.85
N ALA A 3 -6.87 4.47 -8.91
CA ALA A 3 -8.05 4.01 -8.20
C ALA A 3 -7.80 4.03 -6.68
N PRO A 4 -8.79 4.41 -5.85
CA PRO A 4 -8.65 4.32 -4.41
C PRO A 4 -8.42 2.86 -3.99
N LEU A 5 -7.52 2.66 -3.03
CA LEU A 5 -7.22 1.34 -2.49
C LEU A 5 -8.42 0.83 -1.69
N ASP A 6 -8.90 -0.39 -1.99
CA ASP A 6 -9.96 -1.04 -1.21
C ASP A 6 -9.41 -1.56 0.13
N TRP A 7 -9.37 -0.65 1.11
CA TRP A 7 -8.89 -0.94 2.45
C TRP A 7 -9.73 -1.99 3.18
N ALA A 8 -11.05 -1.95 3.01
CA ALA A 8 -11.97 -2.88 3.65
C ALA A 8 -11.83 -4.30 3.07
N GLY A 9 -11.61 -4.41 1.77
CA GLY A 9 -11.24 -5.66 1.10
C GLY A 9 -9.92 -6.22 1.64
N LEU A 10 -8.89 -5.38 1.74
CA LEU A 10 -7.57 -5.77 2.25
C LEU A 10 -7.66 -6.30 3.70
N MET A 11 -8.37 -5.58 4.58
CA MET A 11 -8.56 -5.99 5.97
C MET A 11 -9.30 -7.32 6.10
N ARG A 12 -10.34 -7.56 5.27
CA ARG A 12 -11.04 -8.85 5.25
C ARG A 12 -10.15 -9.96 4.75
N ALA A 13 -9.38 -9.73 3.69
CA ALA A 13 -8.46 -10.73 3.15
C ALA A 13 -7.38 -11.12 4.18
N GLY A 14 -6.77 -10.15 4.87
CA GLY A 14 -5.73 -10.40 5.87
C GLY A 14 -6.25 -10.95 7.19
N LEU A 15 -7.17 -10.24 7.86
CA LEU A 15 -7.59 -10.59 9.22
C LEU A 15 -8.60 -11.74 9.27
N ARG A 16 -9.43 -11.90 8.22
CA ARG A 16 -10.42 -12.98 8.16
C ARG A 16 -9.99 -14.10 7.22
N GLY A 17 -9.51 -13.77 6.02
CA GLY A 17 -9.10 -14.75 5.01
C GLY A 17 -7.86 -15.55 5.40
N LEU A 18 -6.76 -14.85 5.72
CA LEU A 18 -5.50 -15.46 6.18
C LEU A 18 -5.47 -15.76 7.69
N GLY A 19 -6.46 -15.28 8.45
CA GLY A 19 -6.54 -15.47 9.90
C GLY A 19 -5.43 -14.76 10.68
N LEU A 20 -4.82 -13.72 10.10
CA LEU A 20 -3.78 -12.95 10.77
C LEU A 20 -4.35 -12.19 11.97
N THR A 21 -3.60 -12.18 13.06
CA THR A 21 -3.87 -11.22 14.15
C THR A 21 -3.60 -9.79 13.65
N PRO A 22 -4.23 -8.76 14.24
CA PRO A 22 -3.97 -7.37 13.87
C PRO A 22 -2.49 -7.01 13.93
N ALA A 23 -1.77 -7.48 14.95
CA ALA A 23 -0.34 -7.23 15.10
C ALA A 23 0.48 -7.85 13.96
N GLN A 24 0.19 -9.10 13.58
CA GLN A 24 0.87 -9.75 12.46
C GLN A 24 0.58 -9.05 11.15
N PHE A 25 -0.68 -8.69 10.89
CA PHE A 25 -1.06 -7.98 9.67
C PHE A 25 -0.29 -6.67 9.50
N TRP A 26 -0.15 -5.90 10.58
CA TRP A 26 0.57 -4.62 10.55
C TRP A 26 2.09 -4.74 10.58
N ALA A 27 2.62 -5.90 10.98
CA ALA A 27 4.05 -6.18 10.92
C ALA A 27 4.51 -6.62 9.52
N LEU A 28 3.59 -7.08 8.66
CA LEU A 28 3.90 -7.52 7.31
C LEU A 28 4.17 -6.33 6.38
N THR A 29 5.14 -6.52 5.50
CA THR A 29 5.28 -5.64 4.33
C THR A 29 4.16 -5.92 3.32
N PRO A 30 3.78 -4.93 2.49
CA PRO A 30 2.79 -5.16 1.44
C PRO A 30 3.16 -6.30 0.47
N ALA A 31 4.46 -6.49 0.21
CA ALA A 31 4.95 -7.57 -0.64
C ALA A 31 4.72 -8.96 -0.03
N GLU A 32 4.99 -9.13 1.26
CA GLU A 32 4.73 -10.38 1.97
C GLU A 32 3.23 -10.68 2.05
N LEU A 33 2.41 -9.65 2.29
CA LEU A 33 0.96 -9.80 2.29
C LEU A 33 0.43 -10.25 0.92
N MET A 34 0.90 -9.64 -0.18
CA MET A 34 0.51 -10.05 -1.54
C MET A 34 0.92 -11.50 -1.83
N LEU A 35 2.13 -11.89 -1.45
CA LEU A 35 2.63 -13.25 -1.60
C LEU A 35 1.76 -14.26 -0.85
N MET A 36 1.39 -13.97 0.40
CA MET A 36 0.49 -14.81 1.20
C MET A 36 -0.93 -14.89 0.62
N LEU A 37 -1.40 -13.83 -0.02
CA LEU A 37 -2.69 -13.81 -0.72
C LEU A 37 -2.66 -14.55 -2.07
N GLY A 38 -1.54 -15.16 -2.44
CA GLY A 38 -1.38 -15.85 -3.72
C GLY A 38 -1.34 -14.91 -4.92
N MET A 39 -1.24 -13.60 -4.67
CA MET A 39 -0.95 -12.61 -5.69
C MET A 39 0.56 -12.70 -5.95
N GLY A 40 0.93 -13.44 -7.00
CA GLY A 40 2.31 -13.60 -7.41
C GLY A 40 3.03 -12.25 -7.44
N ALA A 41 4.28 -12.23 -6.96
CA ALA A 41 5.07 -11.01 -6.70
C ALA A 41 4.75 -9.89 -7.69
N ALA A 42 4.06 -8.86 -7.19
CA ALA A 42 3.62 -7.74 -8.02
C ALA A 42 4.83 -6.92 -8.46
N ASP A 43 5.11 -7.03 -9.75
CA ASP A 43 5.92 -6.19 -10.62
C ASP A 43 7.36 -5.84 -10.17
N ALA A 44 8.23 -5.59 -11.14
CA ALA A 44 9.64 -5.30 -10.88
C ALA A 44 9.80 -4.16 -9.84
N PRO A 45 10.82 -4.22 -8.97
CA PRO A 45 11.06 -3.17 -7.98
C PRO A 45 11.06 -1.80 -8.66
N MET A 46 10.36 -0.84 -8.05
CA MET A 46 10.13 0.47 -8.61
C MET A 46 11.45 1.15 -8.99
N GLY A 47 11.65 1.37 -10.28
CA GLY A 47 12.86 2.02 -10.80
C GLY A 47 12.96 3.47 -10.35
N ARG A 48 14.19 4.01 -10.37
CA ARG A 48 14.49 5.38 -9.94
C ARG A 48 13.70 6.43 -10.74
N ASP A 49 13.46 6.18 -12.02
CA ASP A 49 12.65 7.06 -12.88
C ASP A 49 11.19 7.11 -12.43
N ARG A 50 10.64 5.98 -11.98
CA ARG A 50 9.27 5.93 -11.48
C ARG A 50 9.13 6.65 -10.15
N LEU A 51 10.15 6.55 -9.29
CA LEU A 51 10.21 7.34 -8.05
C LEU A 51 10.25 8.84 -8.35
N ALA A 52 11.07 9.28 -9.31
CA ALA A 52 11.15 10.68 -9.71
C ALA A 52 9.81 11.21 -10.26
N GLN A 53 9.10 10.40 -11.06
CA GLN A 53 7.77 10.74 -11.55
C GLN A 53 6.75 10.90 -10.42
N LEU A 54 6.81 10.05 -9.39
CA LEU A 54 5.92 10.13 -8.23
C LEU A 54 6.21 11.38 -7.39
N ALA A 55 7.48 11.68 -7.13
CA ALA A 55 7.87 12.87 -6.38
C ALA A 55 7.42 14.17 -7.08
N ALA A 56 7.46 14.20 -8.42
CA ALA A 56 6.95 15.33 -9.19
C ALA A 56 5.42 15.41 -9.21
N ALA A 57 4.72 14.26 -9.19
CA ALA A 57 3.25 14.20 -9.22
C ALA A 57 2.61 14.48 -7.85
N TYR A 58 3.33 14.21 -6.76
CA TYR A 58 2.88 14.38 -5.38
C TYR A 58 3.92 15.17 -4.59
N PRO A 59 4.09 16.47 -4.84
CA PRO A 59 5.02 17.30 -4.09
C PRO A 59 4.55 17.44 -2.63
N ASP A 60 5.48 17.32 -1.68
CA ASP A 60 5.18 17.40 -0.24
C ASP A 60 4.67 18.78 0.20
N GLU A 61 4.85 19.81 -0.63
CA GLU A 61 4.35 21.17 -0.41
C GLU A 61 2.85 21.28 -0.76
N GLY A 62 2.00 20.65 0.05
CA GLY A 62 0.55 20.60 -0.21
C GLY A 62 -0.37 20.51 1.00
N ALA A 63 0.13 20.64 2.23
CA ALA A 63 -0.70 20.69 3.43
C ALA A 63 -0.20 21.75 4.42
N LYS A 64 -0.36 23.02 4.05
CA LYS A 64 -0.52 24.12 5.02
C LYS A 64 -1.95 24.64 5.00
N ASP A 65 -2.92 23.72 5.12
CA ASP A 65 -4.29 24.08 5.52
C ASP A 65 -4.62 23.32 6.82
N GLY A 66 -3.78 23.54 7.83
CA GLY A 66 -4.25 23.46 9.21
C GLY A 66 -4.99 24.76 9.48
N THR A 67 -6.29 24.79 9.16
CA THR A 67 -7.17 25.81 9.72
C THR A 67 -7.13 25.69 11.24
N ASP A 68 -6.83 26.83 11.85
CA ASP A 68 -6.86 27.18 13.28
C ASP A 68 -8.04 26.54 14.04
#